data_AF-A0A2E6GDW2-F1
#
_entry.id   AF-A0A2E6GDW2-F1
#
_cell.length_a   1.000
_cell.length_b   1.000
_cell.length_c   1.000
_cell.angle_alpha   90.00
_cell.angle_beta   90.00
_cell.angle_gamma   90.00
#
_symmetry.space_group_name_H-M   'P 1'
#
loop_
_entity.id
_entity.type
_entity.pdbx_description
1 polymer ?
#
loop_
_entity_poly.entity_id
_entity_poly.type
_entity_poly.pdbx_seq_one_letter_code
_entity_poly.pdbx_strand_id
1 'polypeptide(L)'
;MHLLIDGHDGNPEILQNQSLISKFLEELPNKIGMAKLMKPQVNRYEGTNSQDWGISGFVIIAESHISVHTFPERKYINIDVFSCKNFNVEKTISQVKSYFKLEKVKSWTIDRGVDNTPPKEFNNFKPLKELRNTPE
;
A
#
# COMPACT_ATOMS: atom_id res chain seq x y z
N MET A 1 4.61 0.37 11.73
CA MET A 1 4.61 1.47 10.75
C MET A 1 3.77 1.10 9.54
N HIS A 2 2.85 1.97 9.10
CA HIS A 2 2.01 1.75 7.93
C HIS A 2 2.21 2.87 6.92
N LEU A 3 2.81 2.56 5.77
CA LEU A 3 2.95 3.47 4.63
C LEU A 3 1.78 3.26 3.66
N LEU A 4 1.02 4.32 3.41
CA LEU A 4 -0.05 4.42 2.42
C LEU A 4 0.48 5.14 1.20
N ILE A 5 0.20 4.63 -0.01
CA ILE A 5 0.67 5.22 -1.26
C ILE A 5 -0.46 5.32 -2.28
N ASP A 6 -0.67 6.53 -2.78
CA ASP A 6 -1.53 6.85 -3.91
C ASP A 6 -0.63 7.21 -5.11
N GLY A 7 -0.71 6.42 -6.17
CA GLY A 7 0.05 6.62 -7.41
C GLY A 7 -0.85 7.03 -8.56
N HIS A 8 -0.44 8.05 -9.33
CA HIS A 8 -1.16 8.52 -10.51
C HIS A 8 -0.27 8.49 -11.76
N ASP A 9 -0.93 8.58 -12.91
CA ASP A 9 -0.34 8.63 -14.25
C ASP A 9 0.53 7.39 -14.54
N GLY A 10 0.12 6.23 -14.00
CA GLY A 10 0.77 4.96 -14.27
C GLY A 10 0.45 4.40 -15.66
N ASN A 11 1.31 3.50 -16.16
CA ASN A 11 1.07 2.81 -17.42
C ASN A 11 -0.08 1.77 -17.27
N PRO A 12 -1.21 1.91 -18.00
CA PRO A 12 -2.34 0.98 -17.91
C PRO A 12 -1.97 -0.49 -18.15
N GLU A 13 -1.03 -0.77 -19.06
CA GLU A 13 -0.58 -2.14 -19.36
C GLU A 13 0.12 -2.79 -18.17
N ILE A 14 0.83 -2.00 -17.37
CA ILE A 14 1.46 -2.49 -16.13
C ILE A 14 0.41 -2.65 -15.04
N LEU A 15 -0.49 -1.66 -14.91
CA LEU A 15 -1.54 -1.66 -13.88
C LEU A 15 -2.56 -2.80 -14.04
N GLN A 16 -2.76 -3.32 -15.25
CA GLN A 16 -3.63 -4.48 -15.51
C GLN A 16 -2.89 -5.84 -15.44
N ASN A 17 -1.57 -5.84 -15.27
CA ASN A 17 -0.77 -7.06 -15.36
C ASN A 17 -0.69 -7.78 -14.00
N GLN A 18 -1.49 -8.85 -13.86
CA GLN A 18 -1.51 -9.67 -12.64
C GLN A 18 -0.16 -10.28 -12.29
N SER A 19 0.63 -10.72 -13.27
CA SER A 19 1.93 -11.33 -13.02
C SER A 19 2.95 -10.32 -12.48
N LEU A 20 2.94 -9.08 -12.98
CA LEU A 20 3.79 -8.01 -12.44
C LEU A 20 3.38 -7.64 -11.02
N ILE A 21 2.07 -7.53 -10.74
CA ILE A 21 1.57 -7.23 -9.39
C ILE A 21 1.90 -8.37 -8.42
N SER A 22 1.71 -9.63 -8.84
CA SER A 22 2.10 -10.80 -8.05
C SER A 22 3.60 -10.79 -7.75
N LYS A 23 4.44 -10.51 -8.74
CA LYS A 23 5.89 -10.39 -8.56
C LYS A 23 6.28 -9.25 -7.62
N PHE A 24 5.60 -8.11 -7.69
CA PHE A 24 5.82 -7.00 -6.75
C PHE A 24 5.54 -7.44 -5.31
N LEU A 25 4.39 -8.08 -5.06
CA LEU A 25 4.00 -8.61 -3.74
C LEU A 25 4.90 -9.76 -3.28
N GLU A 26 5.49 -10.51 -4.22
CA GLU A 26 6.44 -11.58 -3.94
C GLU A 26 7.79 -11.04 -3.44
N GLU A 27 8.26 -9.91 -4.01
CA GLU A 27 9.60 -9.36 -3.76
C GLU A 27 9.66 -8.30 -2.66
N LEU A 28 8.64 -7.44 -2.55
CA LEU A 28 8.68 -6.29 -1.64
C LEU A 28 8.88 -6.68 -0.16
N PRO A 29 8.22 -7.74 0.38
CA PRO A 29 8.43 -8.16 1.77
C PRO A 29 9.90 -8.36 2.13
N ASN A 30 10.67 -9.05 1.28
CA ASN A 30 12.10 -9.28 1.52
C ASN A 30 12.90 -7.97 1.48
N LYS A 31 12.55 -7.03 0.59
CA LYS A 31 13.22 -5.72 0.48
C LYS A 31 13.00 -4.84 1.71
N ILE A 32 11.90 -5.04 2.44
CA ILE A 32 11.60 -4.34 3.70
C ILE A 32 11.93 -5.17 4.96
N GLY A 33 12.62 -6.31 4.81
CA GLY A 33 13.05 -7.13 5.94
C GLY A 33 11.93 -7.91 6.64
N MET A 34 10.86 -8.22 5.90
CA MET A 34 9.68 -8.92 6.39
C MET A 34 9.53 -10.30 5.76
N ALA A 35 9.12 -11.28 6.58
CA ALA A 35 8.82 -12.64 6.11
C ALA A 35 7.36 -12.73 5.64
N LYS A 36 7.15 -13.35 4.47
CA LYS A 36 5.82 -13.70 3.97
C LYS A 36 5.29 -14.94 4.70
N LEU A 37 3.99 -14.93 5.01
CA LEU A 37 3.30 -16.09 5.58
C LEU A 37 2.56 -16.91 4.52
N MET A 38 2.33 -16.34 3.34
CA MET A 38 1.68 -17.02 2.22
C MET A 38 2.15 -16.47 0.87
N LYS A 39 1.80 -17.17 -0.20
CA LYS A 39 1.96 -16.66 -1.57
C LYS A 39 0.99 -15.48 -1.81
N PRO A 40 1.40 -14.45 -2.57
CA PRO A 40 0.49 -13.37 -2.97
C PRO A 40 -0.78 -13.91 -3.62
N GLN A 41 -1.92 -13.36 -3.21
CA GLN A 41 -3.21 -13.58 -3.87
C GLN A 41 -3.50 -12.38 -4.75
N VAL A 42 -3.77 -12.60 -6.03
CA VAL A 42 -4.01 -11.54 -7.00
C VAL A 42 -5.23 -11.92 -7.82
N ASN A 43 -6.21 -11.02 -7.86
CA ASN A 43 -7.47 -11.22 -8.54
C ASN A 43 -7.83 -9.98 -9.37
N ARG A 44 -8.40 -10.21 -10.55
CA ARG A 44 -9.03 -9.15 -11.32
C ARG A 44 -10.43 -8.90 -10.78
N TYR A 45 -10.77 -7.65 -10.61
CA TYR A 45 -12.11 -7.19 -10.30
C TYR A 45 -12.69 -6.45 -11.50
N GLU A 46 -13.96 -6.70 -11.78
CA GLU A 46 -14.76 -5.95 -12.75
C GLU A 46 -16.04 -5.49 -12.04
N GLY A 47 -16.19 -4.18 -11.93
CA GLY A 47 -17.37 -3.54 -11.41
C GLY A 47 -18.44 -3.31 -12.48
N THR A 48 -19.53 -2.66 -12.08
CA THR A 48 -20.65 -2.37 -12.98
C THR A 48 -20.36 -1.24 -13.97
N ASN A 49 -19.42 -0.35 -13.63
CA ASN A 49 -18.98 0.73 -14.51
C ASN A 49 -17.73 0.31 -15.29
N SER A 50 -17.66 0.69 -16.57
CA SER A 50 -16.51 0.43 -17.46
C SER A 50 -15.17 0.97 -16.94
N GLN A 51 -15.18 1.91 -15.99
CA GLN A 51 -13.97 2.46 -15.34
C GLN A 51 -13.67 1.84 -13.97
N ASP A 52 -14.58 1.04 -13.42
CA ASP A 52 -14.47 0.43 -12.09
C ASP A 52 -13.94 -1.00 -12.21
N TRP A 53 -12.77 -1.15 -12.82
CA TRP A 53 -12.09 -2.44 -12.92
C TRP A 53 -10.60 -2.29 -12.65
N GLY A 54 -9.96 -3.42 -12.34
CA GLY A 54 -8.52 -3.47 -12.15
C GLY A 54 -8.09 -4.73 -11.43
N ILE A 55 -6.91 -4.67 -10.81
CA ILE A 55 -6.31 -5.81 -10.12
C ILE A 55 -6.22 -5.49 -8.63
N SER A 56 -6.74 -6.39 -7.81
CA SER A 56 -6.54 -6.41 -6.37
C SER A 56 -5.55 -7.51 -5.99
N GLY A 57 -4.49 -7.14 -5.29
CA GLY A 57 -3.44 -8.03 -4.85
C GLY A 57 -3.17 -7.88 -3.37
N PHE A 58 -2.82 -8.97 -2.69
CA PHE A 58 -2.55 -8.96 -1.27
C PHE A 58 -1.55 -10.05 -0.87
N VAL A 59 -0.70 -9.76 0.10
CA VAL A 59 0.16 -10.76 0.74
C VAL A 59 0.19 -10.55 2.26
N ILE A 60 -0.02 -11.63 2.99
CA ILE A 60 0.16 -11.65 4.45
C ILE A 60 1.65 -11.80 4.74
N ILE A 61 2.17 -10.91 5.58
CA ILE A 61 3.52 -10.96 6.13
C ILE A 61 3.43 -11.05 7.66
N ALA A 62 4.54 -11.34 8.34
CA ALA A 62 4.56 -11.44 9.80
C ALA A 62 3.89 -10.20 10.44
N GLU A 63 2.82 -10.43 11.20
CA GLU A 63 2.09 -9.43 12.02
C GLU A 63 1.48 -8.25 11.25
N SER A 64 1.38 -8.34 9.90
CA SER A 64 0.97 -7.21 9.06
C SER A 64 0.63 -7.66 7.62
N HIS A 65 0.65 -6.76 6.63
CA HIS A 65 0.29 -7.08 5.25
C HIS A 65 0.81 -6.05 4.23
N ILE A 66 0.80 -6.44 2.95
CA ILE A 66 0.93 -5.52 1.82
C ILE A 66 -0.26 -5.72 0.88
N SER A 67 -0.93 -4.63 0.52
CA SER A 67 -2.06 -4.62 -0.43
C SER A 67 -1.69 -3.81 -1.69
N VAL A 68 -2.32 -4.14 -2.82
CA VAL A 68 -2.28 -3.34 -4.04
C VAL A 68 -3.67 -3.35 -4.66
N HIS A 69 -4.18 -2.19 -5.04
CA HIS A 69 -5.39 -2.03 -5.83
C HIS A 69 -5.11 -1.11 -7.02
N THR A 70 -5.27 -1.62 -8.24
CA THR A 70 -5.06 -0.83 -9.45
C THR A 70 -6.39 -0.44 -10.10
N PHE A 71 -6.36 0.67 -10.84
CA PHE A 71 -7.47 1.19 -11.63
C PHE A 71 -6.91 1.65 -12.98
N PRO A 72 -6.74 0.74 -13.96
CA PRO A 72 -6.03 1.02 -15.20
C PRO A 72 -6.62 2.19 -16.01
N GLU A 73 -7.94 2.29 -16.13
CA GLU A 73 -8.62 3.41 -16.82
C GLU A 73 -8.32 4.77 -16.18
N ARG A 74 -8.17 4.78 -14.85
CA ARG A 74 -7.86 5.98 -14.08
C ARG A 74 -6.37 6.25 -13.98
N LYS A 75 -5.52 5.37 -14.54
CA LYS A 75 -4.06 5.37 -14.39
C LYS A 75 -3.63 5.49 -12.92
N TYR A 76 -4.39 4.83 -12.04
CA TYR A 76 -4.32 5.02 -10.60
C TYR A 76 -4.00 3.71 -9.88
N ILE A 77 -3.28 3.82 -8.75
CA ILE A 77 -2.92 2.69 -7.90
C ILE A 77 -2.94 3.10 -6.42
N ASN A 78 -3.43 2.19 -5.57
CA ASN A 78 -3.34 2.25 -4.13
C ASN A 78 -2.49 1.10 -3.61
N ILE A 79 -1.59 1.41 -2.67
CA ILE A 79 -0.72 0.42 -2.05
C ILE A 79 -0.68 0.69 -0.54
N ASP A 80 -0.99 -0.32 0.24
CA ASP A 80 -0.72 -0.36 1.67
C ASP A 80 0.55 -1.18 1.91
N VAL A 81 1.56 -0.59 2.56
CA VAL A 81 2.74 -1.30 3.08
C VAL A 81 2.72 -1.20 4.59
N PHE A 82 2.05 -2.15 5.24
CA PHE A 82 1.99 -2.23 6.69
C PHE A 82 3.04 -3.21 7.20
N SER A 83 3.89 -2.77 8.13
CA SER A 83 4.91 -3.61 8.76
C SER A 83 5.01 -3.35 10.26
N CYS A 84 5.30 -4.40 11.04
CA CYS A 84 5.68 -4.28 12.45
C CYS A 84 7.10 -3.72 12.64
N LYS A 85 7.94 -3.72 11.59
CA LYS A 85 9.28 -3.14 11.59
C LYS A 85 9.32 -1.83 10.80
N ASN A 86 10.26 -0.96 11.17
CA ASN A 86 10.57 0.21 10.37
C ASN A 86 11.35 -0.19 9.12
N PHE A 87 11.10 0.52 8.02
CA PHE A 87 11.78 0.38 6.75
C PHE A 87 12.00 1.75 6.12
N ASN A 88 12.86 1.84 5.11
CA ASN A 88 13.14 3.11 4.44
C ASN A 88 11.98 3.50 3.51
N VAL A 89 11.16 4.46 3.95
CA VAL A 89 9.97 4.94 3.23
C VAL A 89 10.31 5.49 1.85
N GLU A 90 11.29 6.38 1.75
CA GLU A 90 11.71 7.00 0.48
C GLU A 90 12.18 5.97 -0.55
N LYS A 91 12.93 4.96 -0.11
CA LYS A 91 13.38 3.85 -0.95
C LYS A 91 12.19 3.02 -1.43
N THR A 92 11.23 2.72 -0.55
CA THR A 92 10.02 1.97 -0.92
C THR A 92 9.17 2.75 -1.93
N ILE A 93 8.96 4.06 -1.71
CA ILE A 93 8.25 4.94 -2.66
C ILE A 93 8.96 4.97 -4.01
N SER A 94 10.28 5.14 -4.01
CA SER A 94 11.10 5.14 -5.24
C SER A 94 10.99 3.81 -6.00
N GLN A 95 10.98 2.68 -5.28
CA GLN A 95 10.78 1.36 -5.86
C GLN A 95 9.38 1.23 -6.48
N VAL A 96 8.32 1.63 -5.76
CA VAL A 96 6.93 1.62 -6.25
C VAL A 96 6.80 2.47 -7.51
N LYS A 97 7.32 3.71 -7.47
CA LYS A 97 7.31 4.64 -8.60
C LYS A 97 7.97 4.02 -9.84
N SER A 98 9.13 3.40 -9.67
CA SER A 98 9.85 2.72 -10.75
C SER A 98 9.12 1.47 -11.26
N TYR A 99 8.54 0.68 -10.36
CA TYR A 99 7.89 -0.60 -10.69
C TYR A 99 6.63 -0.39 -11.53
N PHE A 100 5.79 0.56 -11.12
CA PHE A 100 4.50 0.84 -11.77
C PHE A 100 4.55 1.99 -12.76
N LYS A 101 5.74 2.57 -13.00
CA LYS A 101 5.97 3.70 -13.91
C LYS A 101 5.04 4.88 -13.61
N LEU A 102 4.98 5.25 -12.34
CA LEU A 102 4.13 6.35 -11.86
C LEU A 102 4.86 7.68 -12.05
N GLU A 103 4.15 8.71 -12.51
CA GLU A 103 4.74 10.05 -12.58
C GLU A 103 4.59 10.79 -11.25
N LYS A 104 3.41 10.64 -10.62
CA LYS A 104 3.04 11.33 -9.39
C LYS A 104 2.72 10.32 -8.29
N VAL A 105 3.20 10.61 -7.09
CA VAL A 105 2.97 9.79 -5.90
C VAL A 105 2.62 10.71 -4.73
N LYS A 106 1.56 10.39 -4.01
CA LYS A 106 1.29 10.90 -2.67
C LYS A 106 1.43 9.75 -1.68
N SER A 107 1.92 10.05 -0.48
CA SER A 107 2.10 9.02 0.54
C SER A 107 1.92 9.58 1.94
N TRP A 108 1.49 8.72 2.85
CA TRP A 108 1.34 9.02 4.26
C TRP A 108 1.90 7.88 5.08
N THR A 109 2.57 8.21 6.18
CA THR A 109 2.98 7.20 7.17
C THR A 109 2.11 7.35 8.40
N ILE A 110 1.53 6.25 8.84
CA ILE A 110 0.74 6.16 10.05
C ILE A 110 1.42 5.19 11.00
N ASP A 111 1.65 5.63 12.23
CA ASP A 111 2.06 4.74 13.30
C ASP A 111 0.86 3.92 13.77
N ARG A 112 1.07 2.60 13.83
CA ARG A 112 0.06 1.63 14.22
C ARG A 112 0.51 1.02 15.53
N GLY A 113 -0.30 1.22 16.58
CA GLY A 113 -0.01 0.99 17.99
C GLY A 113 0.89 -0.21 18.29
N VAL A 114 2.20 0.06 18.37
CA VAL A 114 3.20 -0.82 18.97
C VAL A 114 3.48 -0.42 20.43
N ASP A 115 2.72 0.52 20.97
CA ASP A 115 2.63 0.63 22.41
C ASP A 115 1.68 -0.47 22.84
N ASN A 116 2.16 -1.38 23.69
CA ASN A 116 1.34 -2.29 24.49
C ASN A 116 0.48 -1.50 25.49
N THR A 117 -0.14 -0.40 25.05
CA THR A 117 -1.00 0.45 25.84
C THR A 117 -2.13 -0.44 26.36
N PRO A 118 -2.20 -0.68 27.67
CA PRO A 118 -3.26 -1.50 28.22
C PRO A 118 -4.61 -0.92 27.80
N PRO A 119 -5.65 -1.74 27.58
CA PRO A 119 -6.96 -1.28 27.10
C PRO A 119 -7.57 -0.10 27.90
N LYS A 120 -7.13 0.08 29.15
CA LYS A 120 -7.54 1.17 30.05
C LYS A 120 -7.12 2.57 29.58
N GLU A 121 -6.09 2.70 28.75
CA GLU A 121 -5.55 3.99 28.28
C GLU A 121 -5.92 4.32 26.82
N PHE A 122 -6.68 3.44 26.16
CA PHE A 122 -7.03 3.56 24.74
C PHE A 122 -8.04 4.68 24.42
N ASN A 123 -8.75 5.20 25.43
CA ASN A 123 -9.89 6.12 25.23
C ASN A 123 -9.54 7.62 25.07
N ASN A 124 -8.27 7.99 24.89
CA ASN A 124 -7.86 9.38 24.64
C ASN A 124 -7.70 9.70 23.15
N PHE A 125 -8.62 9.23 22.29
CA PHE A 125 -8.60 9.53 20.86
C PHE A 125 -9.03 10.98 20.57
N LYS A 126 -8.10 11.79 20.04
CA LYS A 126 -8.45 13.03 19.35
C LYS A 126 -8.87 12.72 17.90
N PRO A 127 -10.01 13.25 17.42
CA PRO A 127 -10.47 12.98 16.07
C PRO A 127 -9.51 13.51 14.99
N LEU A 128 -9.38 12.77 13.88
CA LEU A 128 -8.56 13.07 12.70
C LEU A 128 -8.72 14.49 12.12
N LYS A 129 -9.77 15.23 12.48
CA LYS A 129 -9.98 16.63 12.07
C LYS A 129 -8.91 17.58 12.60
N GLU A 130 -8.22 17.26 13.69
CA GLU A 130 -7.17 18.12 14.30
C GLU A 130 -5.79 17.96 13.65
N LEU A 131 -5.57 16.94 12.80
CA LEU A 131 -4.29 16.69 12.12
C LEU A 131 -4.15 17.41 10.77
N ARG A 132 -5.15 18.20 10.35
CA ARG A 132 -5.16 18.95 9.08
C ARG A 132 -4.47 20.32 9.15
N ASN A 133 -3.90 20.69 10.30
CA ASN A 133 -3.29 22.01 10.52
C ASN A 133 -1.77 21.95 10.72
N THR A 134 -1.03 21.33 9.81
CA THR A 134 0.41 21.59 9.66
C THR A 134 0.63 22.41 8.37
N PRO A 135 1.24 23.61 8.45
CA PRO A 135 1.42 24.49 7.29
C PRO A 135 2.35 23.87 6.24
N GLU A 136 2.12 24.26 4.97
CA GLU A 136 2.95 23.96 3.78
C GLU A 136 4.42 24.41 3.94
#